data_AF-A0A0F9BNK5-F1
#
_entry.id   AF-A0A0F9BNK5-F1
#
_cell.length_a   1.000
_cell.length_b   1.000
_cell.length_c   1.000
_cell.angle_alpha   90.00
_cell.angle_beta   90.00
_cell.angle_gamma   90.00
#
_symmetry.space_group_name_H-M   'P 1'
#
loop_
_entity.id
_entity.type
_entity.pdbx_description
1 polymer ?
#
loop_
_entity_poly.entity_id
_entity_poly.type
_entity_poly.pdbx_seq_one_letter_code
_entity_poly.pdbx_strand_id
1 'polypeptide(L)'
;MEKILEMRRKRAALVEEARSILDKAEGEKRSLSEDEDTKYKSLVTEIETTKKAEDREMQLMGLEGEVRENAQSLKPEPEAKKDGFESLGEMMLAVRQASIPGGKMDNRLEKRTILGLNETVPSEGGFLVDKPLADELITRT
;
A
#
# COMPACT_ATOMS: atom_id res chain seq x y z
N MET A 1 -13.67 -2.53 -6.09
CA MET A 1 -14.22 -3.12 -4.85
C MET A 1 -15.71 -2.85 -4.68
N GLU A 2 -16.19 -1.60 -4.79
CA GLU A 2 -17.62 -1.28 -4.63
C GLU A 2 -18.55 -2.10 -5.53
N LYS A 3 -18.20 -2.24 -6.82
CA LYS A 3 -18.96 -3.04 -7.80
C LYS A 3 -19.17 -4.50 -7.37
N ILE A 4 -18.15 -5.16 -6.80
CA ILE A 4 -18.26 -6.55 -6.30
C ILE A 4 -19.20 -6.60 -5.08
N LEU A 5 -19.13 -5.60 -4.19
CA LEU A 5 -20.01 -5.52 -3.03
C LEU A 5 -21.48 -5.31 -3.43
N GLU A 6 -21.73 -4.48 -4.44
CA GLU A 6 -23.08 -4.30 -5.01
C GLU A 6 -23.62 -5.60 -5.62
N MET A 7 -22.81 -6.31 -6.40
CA MET A 7 -23.18 -7.62 -6.95
C MET A 7 -23.52 -8.64 -5.85
N ARG A 8 -22.75 -8.65 -4.76
CA ARG A 8 -23.03 -9.50 -3.59
C ARG A 8 -24.34 -9.16 -2.90
N ARG A 9 -24.62 -7.87 -2.71
CA ARG A 9 -25.89 -7.39 -2.15
C ARG A 9 -27.08 -7.78 -3.04
N LYS A 10 -26.95 -7.58 -4.35
CA LYS A 10 -27.98 -8.00 -5.31
C LYS A 10 -28.21 -9.51 -5.26
N ARG A 11 -27.15 -10.32 -5.24
CA ARG A 11 -27.26 -11.77 -5.13
C ARG A 11 -27.94 -12.20 -3.83
N ALA A 12 -27.60 -11.57 -2.70
CA ALA A 12 -28.25 -11.84 -1.43
C ALA A 12 -29.75 -11.55 -1.48
N ALA A 13 -30.16 -10.42 -2.07
CA ALA A 13 -31.57 -10.08 -2.24
C ALA A 13 -32.32 -11.11 -3.10
N LEU A 14 -31.73 -11.56 -4.21
CA LEU A 14 -32.32 -12.58 -5.07
C LEU A 14 -32.46 -13.94 -4.36
N VAL A 15 -31.47 -14.32 -3.55
CA VAL A 15 -31.51 -15.56 -2.75
C VAL A 15 -32.61 -15.50 -1.70
N GLU A 16 -32.76 -14.37 -1.02
CA GLU A 16 -33.84 -14.16 -0.04
C GLU A 16 -35.23 -14.19 -0.71
N GLU A 17 -35.37 -13.61 -1.90
CA GLU A 17 -36.61 -13.69 -2.66
C GLU A 17 -36.94 -15.15 -3.07
N ALA A 18 -35.94 -15.89 -3.54
CA ALA A 18 -36.10 -17.31 -3.88
C ALA A 18 -36.50 -18.16 -2.66
N ARG A 19 -35.89 -17.90 -1.50
CA ARG A 19 -36.27 -18.54 -0.22
C ARG A 19 -37.69 -18.20 0.19
N SER A 20 -38.09 -16.93 0.08
CA SER A 20 -39.46 -16.52 0.43
C SER A 20 -40.53 -17.25 -0.39
N ILE A 21 -40.25 -17.59 -1.64
CA ILE A 21 -41.16 -18.39 -2.47
C ILE A 21 -41.27 -19.83 -1.91
N LEU A 22 -40.13 -20.45 -1.56
CA LEU A 22 -40.12 -21.80 -0.98
C LEU A 22 -40.81 -21.83 0.40
N ASP A 23 -40.50 -20.87 1.27
CA ASP A 23 -41.07 -20.78 2.62
C ASP A 23 -42.59 -20.60 2.58
N LYS A 24 -43.12 -19.86 1.59
CA LYS A 24 -44.57 -19.73 1.37
C LYS A 24 -45.20 -21.05 0.96
N ALA A 25 -44.61 -21.76 0.01
CA ALA A 25 -45.11 -23.06 -0.44
C ALA A 25 -45.08 -24.09 0.71
N GLU A 26 -43.99 -24.11 1.49
CA GLU A 26 -43.85 -24.96 2.67
C GLU A 26 -44.86 -24.61 3.77
N GLY A 27 -45.06 -23.32 4.06
CA GLY A 27 -46.04 -22.83 5.03
C GLY A 27 -47.48 -23.21 4.66
N GLU A 28 -47.79 -23.19 3.37
CA GLU A 28 -49.09 -23.63 2.82
C GLU A 28 -49.18 -25.15 2.62
N LYS A 29 -48.11 -25.90 2.93
CA LYS A 29 -47.99 -27.37 2.76
C LYS A 29 -48.35 -27.84 1.36
N ARG A 30 -48.04 -27.04 0.35
CA ARG A 30 -48.30 -27.36 -1.06
C ARG A 30 -47.01 -27.33 -1.86
N SER A 31 -47.06 -27.92 -3.04
CA SER A 31 -46.04 -27.68 -4.06
C SER A 31 -46.11 -26.24 -4.56
N LEU A 32 -45.01 -25.78 -5.14
CA LEU A 32 -44.95 -24.55 -5.92
C LEU A 32 -46.04 -24.55 -6.99
N SER A 33 -46.69 -23.40 -7.16
CA SER A 33 -47.56 -23.18 -8.32
C SER A 33 -46.70 -23.03 -9.60
N GLU A 34 -47.34 -23.10 -10.76
CA GLU A 34 -46.62 -22.94 -12.05
C GLU A 34 -45.96 -21.56 -12.19
N ASP A 35 -46.64 -20.51 -11.70
CA ASP A 35 -46.11 -19.14 -11.66
C ASP A 35 -44.93 -19.00 -10.70
N GLU A 36 -45.03 -19.61 -9.52
CA GLU A 36 -43.97 -19.59 -8.51
C GLU A 36 -42.75 -20.40 -8.96
N ASP A 37 -42.95 -21.55 -9.60
CA ASP A 37 -41.88 -22.38 -10.15
C ASP A 37 -41.15 -21.66 -11.29
N THR A 38 -41.90 -21.00 -12.19
CA THR A 38 -41.32 -20.17 -13.25
C THR A 38 -40.49 -19.02 -12.66
N LYS A 39 -41.03 -18.32 -11.66
CA LYS A 39 -40.34 -17.22 -10.98
C LYS A 39 -39.09 -17.71 -10.26
N TYR A 40 -39.18 -18.82 -9.54
CA TYR A 40 -38.05 -19.44 -8.84
C TYR A 40 -36.93 -19.82 -9.80
N LYS A 41 -37.24 -20.46 -10.93
CA LYS A 41 -36.26 -20.78 -11.99
C LYS A 41 -35.58 -19.53 -12.56
N SER A 42 -36.33 -18.46 -12.77
CA SER A 42 -35.77 -17.17 -13.20
C SER A 42 -34.80 -16.61 -12.16
N LEU A 43 -35.20 -16.59 -10.88
CA LEU A 43 -34.37 -16.11 -9.79
C LEU A 43 -33.07 -16.93 -9.66
N VAL A 44 -33.15 -18.26 -9.74
CA VAL A 44 -31.96 -19.13 -9.70
C VAL A 44 -31.03 -18.81 -10.88
N THR A 45 -31.57 -18.62 -12.08
CA THR A 45 -30.78 -18.24 -13.26
C THR A 45 -30.09 -16.88 -13.05
N GLU A 46 -30.78 -15.89 -12.49
CA GLU A 46 -30.20 -14.58 -12.16
C GLU A 46 -29.11 -14.66 -11.08
N ILE A 47 -29.29 -15.51 -10.07
CA ILE A 47 -28.29 -15.77 -9.02
C ILE A 47 -27.02 -16.35 -9.64
N GLU A 48 -27.14 -17.35 -10.52
CA GLU A 48 -26.00 -17.98 -11.18
C GLU A 48 -25.26 -17.03 -12.11
N THR A 49 -25.99 -16.24 -12.91
CA THR A 49 -25.40 -15.26 -13.81
C THR A 49 -24.67 -14.16 -13.04
N THR A 50 -25.26 -13.67 -11.94
CA THR A 50 -24.63 -12.67 -11.06
C THR A 50 -23.39 -13.24 -10.39
N LYS A 51 -23.42 -14.50 -9.93
CA LYS A 51 -22.24 -15.18 -9.37
C LYS A 51 -21.12 -15.29 -10.40
N LYS A 52 -21.41 -15.74 -11.63
CA LYS A 52 -20.42 -15.82 -12.70
C LYS A 52 -19.82 -14.45 -13.05
N ALA A 53 -20.62 -13.39 -13.00
CA ALA A 53 -20.12 -12.03 -13.19
C ALA A 53 -19.18 -11.60 -12.05
N GLU A 54 -19.53 -11.91 -10.80
CA GLU A 54 -18.67 -11.64 -9.64
C GLU A 54 -17.32 -12.34 -9.75
N ASP A 55 -17.32 -13.63 -10.11
CA ASP A 55 -16.09 -14.43 -10.23
C ASP A 55 -15.15 -13.83 -11.30
N ARG A 56 -15.69 -13.36 -12.44
CA ARG A 56 -14.92 -12.69 -13.48
C ARG A 56 -14.31 -11.37 -13.01
N GLU A 57 -15.09 -10.55 -12.31
CA GLU A 57 -14.61 -9.26 -11.79
C GLU A 57 -13.52 -9.48 -10.72
N MET A 58 -13.65 -10.51 -9.90
CA MET A 58 -12.64 -10.88 -8.91
C MET A 58 -11.35 -11.37 -9.59
N GLN A 59 -11.45 -12.21 -10.63
CA GLN A 59 -10.30 -12.64 -11.41
C GLN A 59 -9.59 -11.48 -12.08
N LEU A 60 -10.34 -10.56 -12.72
CA LEU A 60 -9.77 -9.36 -13.33
C LEU A 60 -9.07 -8.48 -12.30
N MET A 61 -9.68 -8.26 -11.13
CA MET A 61 -9.06 -7.48 -10.06
C MET A 61 -7.76 -8.13 -9.54
N GLY A 62 -7.70 -9.46 -9.46
CA GLY A 62 -6.48 -10.19 -9.10
C GLY A 62 -5.37 -9.99 -10.14
N LEU A 63 -5.70 -10.20 -11.43
CA LEU A 63 -4.77 -10.00 -12.54
C LEU A 63 -4.28 -8.55 -12.65
N GLU A 64 -5.17 -7.57 -12.46
CA GLU A 64 -4.79 -6.15 -12.43
C GLU A 64 -3.84 -5.84 -11.26
N GLY A 65 -4.05 -6.48 -10.11
CA GLY A 65 -3.14 -6.42 -8.96
C GLY A 65 -1.75 -6.93 -9.30
N GLU A 66 -1.65 -8.13 -9.86
CA GLU A 66 -0.38 -8.74 -10.28
C GLU A 66 0.35 -7.92 -11.34
N VAL A 67 -0.37 -7.41 -12.35
CA VAL A 67 0.22 -6.54 -13.39
C VAL A 67 0.74 -5.23 -12.78
N ARG A 68 0.00 -4.65 -11.84
CA ARG A 68 0.41 -3.42 -11.16
C ARG A 68 1.63 -3.62 -10.27
N GLU A 69 1.70 -4.74 -9.55
CA GLU A 69 2.85 -5.11 -8.71
C GLU A 69 4.09 -5.32 -9.57
N ASN A 70 3.97 -6.09 -10.67
CA ASN A 70 5.04 -6.31 -11.64
C ASN A 70 5.49 -5.02 -12.34
N ALA A 71 4.57 -4.08 -12.62
CA ALA A 71 4.92 -2.78 -13.19
C ALA A 71 5.60 -1.85 -12.16
N GLN A 72 5.31 -2.01 -10.86
CA GLN A 72 5.97 -1.24 -9.79
C GLN A 72 7.38 -1.75 -9.50
N SER A 73 7.62 -3.06 -9.58
CA SER A 73 8.96 -3.66 -9.44
C SER A 73 9.88 -3.38 -10.63
N LEU A 74 9.34 -2.93 -11.77
CA LEU A 74 10.09 -2.46 -12.93
C LEU A 74 10.43 -0.96 -12.90
N LYS A 75 9.97 -0.21 -11.89
CA LYS A 75 10.47 1.15 -11.69
C LYS A 75 11.92 1.03 -11.18
N PRO A 76 12.92 1.62 -11.86
CA PRO A 76 14.23 1.73 -11.25
C PRO A 76 14.04 2.41 -9.90
N GLU A 77 14.61 1.78 -8.87
CA GLU A 77 14.72 2.32 -7.53
C GLU A 77 15.07 3.81 -7.67
N PRO A 78 14.34 4.74 -7.02
CA PRO A 78 14.67 6.16 -7.15
C PRO A 78 16.13 6.28 -6.78
N GLU A 79 16.97 6.71 -7.73
CA GLU A 79 18.40 6.91 -7.50
C GLU A 79 18.50 7.58 -6.14
N ALA A 80 19.03 6.85 -5.16
CA ALA A 80 19.19 7.37 -3.82
C ALA A 80 20.02 8.63 -4.02
N LYS A 81 19.37 9.80 -3.98
CA LYS A 81 20.06 11.07 -3.97
C LYS A 81 21.07 10.91 -2.86
N LYS A 82 22.35 10.94 -3.21
CA LYS A 82 23.44 10.84 -2.25
C LYS A 82 23.35 12.08 -1.39
N ASP A 83 22.48 12.06 -0.39
CA ASP A 83 22.22 13.16 0.55
C ASP A 83 23.39 13.31 1.55
N GLY A 84 24.59 12.84 1.17
CA GLY A 84 25.82 12.86 1.96
C GLY A 84 26.91 13.73 1.31
N PHE A 85 28.06 13.83 1.98
CA PHE A 85 29.26 14.45 1.43
C PHE A 85 29.96 13.49 0.48
N GLU A 86 30.52 13.98 -0.62
CA GLU A 86 31.27 13.17 -1.59
C GLU A 86 32.62 12.72 -1.03
N SER A 87 33.17 13.46 -0.05
CA SER A 87 34.41 13.13 0.64
C SER A 87 34.48 13.76 2.03
N LEU A 88 35.41 13.27 2.85
CA LEU A 88 35.66 13.85 4.18
C LEU A 88 36.13 15.32 4.08
N GLY A 89 36.88 15.66 3.03
CA GLY A 89 37.33 17.04 2.80
C GLY A 89 36.18 18.00 2.61
N GLU A 90 35.14 17.59 1.87
CA GLU A 90 33.91 18.38 1.68
C GLU A 90 33.15 18.56 3.00
N MET A 91 33.05 17.49 3.80
CA MET A 91 32.45 17.56 5.13
C MET A 91 33.20 18.55 6.04
N MET A 92 34.54 18.51 6.07
CA MET A 92 35.35 19.40 6.90
C MET A 92 35.24 20.88 6.47
N LEU A 93 35.09 21.15 5.17
CA LEU A 93 34.82 22.51 4.68
C LEU A 93 33.45 23.02 5.13
N ALA A 94 32.42 22.17 5.09
CA ALA A 94 31.09 22.51 5.58
C ALA A 94 31.11 22.76 7.11
N VAL A 95 31.79 21.91 7.87
CA VAL A 95 31.95 22.05 9.33
C VAL A 95 32.69 23.34 9.68
N ARG A 96 33.78 23.64 8.97
CA ARG A 96 34.51 24.91 9.12
C ARG A 96 33.60 26.11 8.86
N GLN A 97 32.80 26.08 7.79
CA GLN A 97 31.89 27.17 7.45
C GLN A 97 30.81 27.38 8.52
N ALA A 98 30.28 26.29 9.08
CA ALA A 98 29.33 26.31 10.19
C ALA A 98 29.93 26.84 11.50
N SER A 99 31.24 26.68 11.70
CA SER A 99 31.95 27.09 12.92
C SER A 99 32.37 28.57 12.92
N ILE A 100 32.22 29.28 11.80
CA ILE A 100 32.51 30.72 11.71
C ILE A 100 31.34 31.51 12.33
N PRO A 101 31.58 32.46 13.25
CA PRO A 101 30.53 33.35 13.76
C PRO A 101 29.83 34.10 12.61
N GLY A 102 28.53 33.84 12.41
CA GLY A 102 27.75 34.39 11.29
C GLY A 102 27.85 33.58 9.99
N GLY A 103 28.48 32.41 10.00
CA GLY A 103 28.54 31.47 8.88
C GLY A 103 27.20 30.79 8.61
N LYS A 104 26.98 30.35 7.36
CA LYS A 104 25.80 29.58 6.97
C LYS A 104 26.03 28.10 7.27
N MET A 105 25.12 27.49 8.02
CA MET A 105 25.09 26.04 8.26
C MET A 105 24.64 25.33 6.98
N ASP A 106 25.35 24.28 6.55
CA ASP A 106 24.92 23.42 5.45
C ASP A 106 23.78 22.51 5.94
N ASN A 107 22.66 22.47 5.21
CA ASN A 107 21.49 21.66 5.54
C ASN A 107 21.83 20.16 5.72
N ARG A 108 22.89 19.67 5.06
CA ARG A 108 23.37 18.29 5.21
C ARG A 108 23.98 18.05 6.59
N LEU A 109 24.60 19.05 7.22
CA LEU A 109 25.08 18.96 8.60
C LEU A 109 23.91 18.98 9.59
N GLU A 110 22.94 19.86 9.36
CA GLU A 110 21.76 20.03 10.22
C GLU A 110 20.89 18.76 10.26
N LYS A 111 20.57 18.18 9.10
CA LYS A 111 19.82 16.92 9.01
C LYS A 111 20.47 15.78 9.80
N ARG A 112 21.80 15.76 9.87
CA ARG A 112 22.58 14.73 10.59
C ARG A 112 22.59 14.96 12.10
N THR A 113 22.57 16.22 12.54
CA THR A 113 22.36 16.54 13.96
C THR A 113 20.94 16.22 14.43
N ILE A 114 19.93 16.31 13.54
CA ILE A 114 18.51 16.04 13.85
C ILE A 114 18.18 14.54 13.85
N LEU A 115 18.94 13.70 13.14
CA LEU A 115 18.74 12.24 13.11
C LEU A 115 19.04 11.53 14.44
N GLY A 116 19.31 12.26 15.54
CA GLY A 116 19.32 11.70 16.89
C GLY A 116 20.48 10.76 17.21
N LEU A 117 21.51 10.67 16.35
CA LEU A 117 22.67 9.81 16.60
C LEU A 117 23.74 10.46 17.51
N ASN A 118 23.37 11.42 18.37
CA ASN A 118 24.21 11.80 19.51
C ASN A 118 23.37 12.39 20.66
N GLU A 119 22.87 11.51 21.52
CA GLU A 119 22.37 11.88 22.83
C GLU A 119 23.43 11.52 23.86
N THR A 120 24.17 12.51 24.38
CA THR A 120 24.38 12.56 25.84
C THR A 120 24.97 13.86 26.37
N VAL A 121 25.54 14.75 25.55
CA VAL A 121 25.97 16.07 26.06
C VAL A 121 25.80 17.20 25.03
N PRO A 122 24.85 18.13 25.22
CA PRO A 122 24.64 19.30 24.35
C PRO A 122 25.79 20.31 24.29
N SER A 123 26.87 20.11 25.06
CA SER A 123 27.98 21.07 25.20
C SER A 123 29.22 20.72 24.37
N GLU A 124 29.25 19.58 23.69
CA GLU A 124 30.36 19.23 22.78
C GLU A 124 29.89 19.38 21.34
N GLY A 125 30.12 20.57 20.75
CA GLY A 125 29.73 20.91 19.38
C GLY A 125 30.48 20.09 18.32
N GLY A 126 30.06 18.85 18.09
CA GLY A 126 30.62 17.93 17.09
C GLY A 126 29.59 17.48 16.04
N PHE A 127 30.08 17.16 14.84
CA PHE A 127 29.26 16.58 13.76
C PHE A 127 29.60 15.10 13.56
N LEU A 128 28.59 14.28 13.31
CA LEU A 128 28.75 12.84 13.10
C LEU A 128 29.22 12.52 11.67
N VAL A 129 30.29 11.73 11.58
CA VAL A 129 30.85 11.20 10.32
C VAL A 129 30.09 9.94 9.92
N ASP A 130 29.75 9.80 8.64
CA ASP A 130 29.11 8.58 8.11
C ASP A 130 30.03 7.36 8.18
N LYS A 131 29.45 6.16 8.33
CA LYS A 131 30.18 4.89 8.23
C LYS A 131 31.09 4.80 6.99
N PRO A 132 30.62 5.04 5.75
CA PRO A 132 31.49 5.03 4.57
C PRO A 132 32.66 6.03 4.64
N LEU A 133 32.47 7.21 5.22
CA LEU A 133 33.53 8.20 5.41
C LEU A 133 34.52 7.76 6.51
N ALA A 134 34.03 7.12 7.57
CA ALA A 134 34.86 6.53 8.61
C ALA A 134 35.68 5.33 8.08
N ASP A 135 35.11 4.52 7.20
CA ASP A 135 35.80 3.40 6.56
C ASP A 135 36.93 3.91 5.61
N GLU A 136 36.71 5.02 4.91
CA GLU A 136 37.76 5.70 4.12
C GLU A 136 38.93 6.20 4.99
N LEU A 137 38.63 6.69 6.20
CA LEU A 137 39.65 7.13 7.16
C LEU A 137 40.50 5.96 7.66
N ILE A 138 39.85 4.85 8.04
CA ILE A 138 40.54 3.67 8.58
C ILE A 138 41.44 3.03 7.52
N THR A 139 41.04 3.05 6.25
CA THR A 139 41.79 2.42 5.15
C THR A 139 42.97 3.25 4.64
N ARG A 140 43.03 4.55 4.95
CA ARG A 140 44.11 5.47 4.53
C ARG A 140 45.13 5.79 5.63
N THR A 141 45.01 5.18 6.81
CA THR A 141 45.96 5.32 7.94
C THR A 141 46.92 4.14 7.97
#